data_AF-A0A559IQ58-F1
#
_entry.id   AF-A0A559IQ58-F1
#
_cell.length_a   1.000
_cell.length_b   1.000
_cell.length_c   1.000
_cell.angle_alpha   90.00
_cell.angle_beta   90.00
_cell.angle_gamma   90.00
#
_symmetry.space_group_name_H-M   'P 1'
#
loop_
_entity.id
_entity.type
_entity.pdbx_description
1 polymer ?
#
loop_
_entity_poly.entity_id
_entity_poly.type
_entity_poly.pdbx_seq_one_letter_code
_entity_poly.pdbx_strand_id
1 'polypeptide(L)'
;MSDSFQFISLSQLKEKFPEGSWWVQHYQDFNEDHIAAYYNGDLTLPFLDLDWEKPFPQQQETILIFIDGNLTVDNLYNENTDGAIGLMVMGNLTAKNIAVGGQEIYVQGDLLVEEILCGSYNHGEAIVNGNLHATVLIEDDEYRIKTSGQQWTRCTINIWEGEGVFQELPVDIGELLVDDVLDIDDEEVGFLFGMLISLLKEGRSALKDLNEGLKRERTVPIYFTDSTINEDNIMKLTRSVLMPKDKHYFDFEEQGAYFKVNREHVDAEGGRWNPSIYMKDDHNHYFIYLEEEQMVSLQRKSVDEGAIWEDITDKPQEQLKDISYYWIMLLTCVNVSELYLPSIDRHELKEVMQHPKIKALDPAGEENDGFWDGSKYYRFRQAHTDEDGDDLDARIEIQTSDGTFYFYTLDNEKYVSQHYQPPNQYGRESISYLDSKRWEASGRYFTKFMQFISREIAEGVNAEEDK
;
A
#
# COMPACT_ATOMS: atom_id res chain seq x y z
N MET A 1 -17.25 -28.15 36.75
CA MET A 1 -16.44 -27.52 37.82
C MET A 1 -15.90 -26.25 37.18
N SER A 2 -16.00 -25.08 37.82
CA SER A 2 -15.34 -23.90 37.26
C SER A 2 -13.85 -24.12 37.43
N ASP A 3 -13.13 -24.34 36.33
CA ASP A 3 -11.68 -24.42 36.39
C ASP A 3 -11.16 -23.06 36.87
N SER A 4 -10.30 -23.07 37.88
CA SER A 4 -9.66 -21.89 38.45
C SER A 4 -8.17 -21.93 38.11
N PHE A 5 -7.54 -20.77 38.06
CA PHE A 5 -6.08 -20.72 37.91
C PHE A 5 -5.37 -21.54 38.98
N GLN A 6 -4.39 -22.32 38.55
CA GLN A 6 -3.45 -23.05 39.39
C GLN A 6 -2.09 -22.36 39.29
N PHE A 7 -1.53 -21.98 40.42
CA PHE A 7 -0.21 -21.34 40.45
C PHE A 7 0.85 -22.42 40.67
N ILE A 8 1.70 -22.61 39.67
CA ILE A 8 2.70 -23.67 39.64
C ILE A 8 4.07 -23.11 39.27
N SER A 9 5.14 -23.79 39.67
CA SER A 9 6.49 -23.41 39.24
C SER A 9 6.65 -23.63 37.73
N LEU A 10 7.43 -22.79 37.07
CA LEU A 10 7.70 -22.91 35.63
C LEU A 10 8.24 -24.30 35.23
N SER A 11 9.04 -24.92 36.10
CA SER A 11 9.58 -26.27 35.90
C SER A 11 8.51 -27.35 35.70
N GLN A 12 7.28 -27.15 36.20
CA GLN A 12 6.17 -28.08 35.99
C GLN A 12 5.57 -27.98 34.57
N LEU A 13 5.85 -26.88 33.85
CA LEU A 13 5.42 -26.65 32.48
C LEU A 13 6.49 -27.04 31.44
N LYS A 14 7.66 -27.51 31.85
CA LYS A 14 8.81 -27.79 30.95
C LYS A 14 8.48 -28.64 29.72
N GLU A 15 7.60 -29.64 29.86
CA GLU A 15 7.20 -30.55 28.77
C GLU A 15 6.00 -30.03 27.97
N LYS A 16 5.39 -28.93 28.42
CA LYS A 16 4.25 -28.27 27.79
C LYS A 16 4.67 -27.04 26.97
N PHE A 17 5.88 -26.52 27.21
CA PHE A 17 6.38 -25.38 26.44
C PHE A 17 6.59 -25.76 24.97
N PRO A 18 6.14 -24.92 24.02
CA PRO A 18 6.31 -25.20 22.60
C PRO A 18 7.76 -25.08 22.13
N GLU A 19 8.21 -25.96 21.22
CA GLU A 19 9.61 -26.05 20.77
C GLU A 19 10.23 -24.73 20.24
N GLY A 20 9.40 -23.78 19.78
CA GLY A 20 9.83 -22.47 19.27
C GLY A 20 9.74 -21.32 20.27
N SER A 21 9.26 -21.56 21.49
CA SER A 21 9.07 -20.51 22.51
C SER A 21 10.37 -20.18 23.25
N TRP A 22 10.57 -18.90 23.55
CA TRP A 22 11.61 -18.38 24.43
C TRP A 22 11.67 -19.11 25.77
N TRP A 23 10.51 -19.48 26.32
CA TRP A 23 10.41 -20.14 27.62
C TRP A 23 11.00 -21.54 27.64
N VAL A 24 11.01 -22.30 26.53
CA VAL A 24 11.72 -23.60 26.46
C VAL A 24 13.20 -23.42 26.77
N GLN A 25 13.78 -22.32 26.30
CA GLN A 25 15.21 -22.06 26.38
C GLN A 25 15.61 -21.46 27.74
N HIS A 26 14.72 -20.68 28.36
CA HIS A 26 15.06 -19.80 29.48
C HIS A 26 14.32 -20.10 30.79
N TYR A 27 13.37 -21.03 30.86
CA TYR A 27 12.65 -21.31 32.12
C TYR A 27 13.58 -21.71 33.29
N GLN A 28 14.77 -22.24 33.00
CA GLN A 28 15.76 -22.64 34.01
C GLN A 28 16.50 -21.46 34.65
N ASP A 29 16.44 -20.29 34.04
CA ASP A 29 17.05 -19.06 34.56
C ASP A 29 16.25 -18.48 35.74
N PHE A 30 15.03 -18.98 35.96
CA PHE A 30 14.12 -18.55 37.01
C PHE A 30 14.10 -19.53 38.20
N ASN A 31 13.98 -18.98 39.42
CA ASN A 31 13.90 -19.77 40.65
C ASN A 31 12.45 -20.23 40.96
N GLU A 32 12.28 -21.01 42.03
CA GLU A 32 10.96 -21.54 42.44
C GLU A 32 9.94 -20.46 42.88
N ASP A 33 10.40 -19.24 43.17
CA ASP A 33 9.53 -18.12 43.54
C ASP A 33 8.78 -17.56 42.32
N HIS A 34 9.32 -17.76 41.11
CA HIS A 34 8.65 -17.39 39.87
C HIS A 34 7.63 -18.46 39.45
N ILE A 35 6.39 -18.02 39.29
CA ILE A 35 5.26 -18.92 39.05
C ILE A 35 4.59 -18.64 37.71
N ALA A 36 3.96 -19.68 37.18
CA ALA A 36 2.98 -19.58 36.11
C ALA A 36 1.56 -19.70 36.66
N ALA A 37 0.66 -18.85 36.18
CA ALA A 37 -0.77 -19.02 36.32
C ALA A 37 -1.27 -19.97 35.23
N TYR A 38 -1.49 -21.24 35.59
CA TYR A 38 -1.96 -22.28 34.69
C TYR A 38 -3.49 -22.39 34.71
N TYR A 39 -4.12 -22.39 33.53
CA TYR A 39 -5.55 -22.61 33.37
C TYR A 39 -5.78 -23.78 32.39
N ASN A 40 -6.62 -24.73 32.78
CA ASN A 40 -6.94 -25.89 31.96
C ASN A 40 -8.33 -25.74 31.34
N GLY A 41 -8.42 -25.74 30.01
CA GLY A 41 -9.65 -25.54 29.26
C GLY A 41 -9.83 -24.12 28.74
N ASP A 42 -11.02 -23.85 28.20
CA ASP A 42 -11.33 -22.58 27.55
C ASP A 42 -11.62 -21.47 28.57
N LEU A 43 -11.09 -20.28 28.31
CA LEU A 43 -11.19 -19.11 29.19
C LEU A 43 -11.80 -17.91 28.44
N THR A 44 -12.75 -17.24 29.08
CA THR A 44 -13.30 -15.97 28.59
C THR A 44 -13.14 -14.88 29.66
N LEU A 45 -12.55 -13.75 29.28
CA LEU A 45 -12.30 -12.61 30.15
C LEU A 45 -12.78 -11.30 29.48
N PRO A 46 -13.26 -10.31 30.24
CA PRO A 46 -13.54 -8.99 29.66
C PRO A 46 -12.24 -8.23 29.33
N PHE A 47 -11.18 -8.45 30.09
CA PHE A 47 -9.86 -7.89 29.80
C PHE A 47 -8.79 -8.76 30.46
N LEU A 48 -7.56 -8.64 29.97
CA LEU A 48 -6.37 -9.22 30.57
C LEU A 48 -5.23 -8.19 30.54
N ASP A 49 -4.82 -7.78 31.75
CA ASP A 49 -3.70 -6.86 31.97
C ASP A 49 -2.45 -7.69 32.28
N LEU A 50 -1.40 -7.51 31.49
CA LEU A 50 -0.14 -8.24 31.57
C LEU A 50 0.95 -7.42 32.29
N ASP A 51 0.66 -6.30 32.94
CA ASP A 51 1.65 -5.59 33.76
C ASP A 51 2.07 -6.44 34.98
N TRP A 52 3.37 -6.70 35.14
CA TRP A 52 3.90 -7.47 36.28
C TRP A 52 3.64 -6.80 37.63
N GLU A 53 3.60 -5.45 37.66
CA GLU A 53 3.40 -4.66 38.90
C GLU A 53 1.97 -4.77 39.44
N LYS A 54 1.04 -5.17 38.58
CA LYS A 54 -0.34 -5.43 38.99
C LYS A 54 -0.42 -6.91 39.34
N PRO A 55 -0.71 -7.25 40.61
CA PRO A 55 -0.85 -8.65 40.96
C PRO A 55 -1.96 -9.24 40.08
N PHE A 56 -1.60 -10.22 39.25
CA PHE A 56 -2.58 -11.15 38.71
C PHE A 56 -3.44 -11.58 39.91
N PRO A 57 -4.79 -11.57 39.84
CA PRO A 57 -5.71 -11.29 40.96
C PRO A 57 -5.51 -12.04 42.30
N GLN A 58 -4.60 -13.01 42.36
CA GLN A 58 -4.28 -13.87 43.48
C GLN A 58 -2.76 -14.06 43.78
N GLN A 59 -1.78 -13.57 42.98
CA GLN A 59 -0.35 -13.82 43.27
C GLN A 59 0.65 -12.83 42.62
N GLN A 60 1.56 -12.26 43.44
CA GLN A 60 2.51 -11.19 43.08
C GLN A 60 3.69 -11.61 42.19
N GLU A 61 4.03 -12.90 42.13
CA GLU A 61 5.25 -13.38 41.43
C GLU A 61 4.95 -14.06 40.09
N THR A 62 3.76 -13.83 39.53
CA THR A 62 3.33 -14.45 38.27
C THR A 62 4.05 -13.82 37.10
N ILE A 63 4.88 -14.59 36.40
CA ILE A 63 5.63 -14.10 35.22
C ILE A 63 5.18 -14.73 33.90
N LEU A 64 4.29 -15.72 33.98
CA LEU A 64 3.69 -16.38 32.83
C LEU A 64 2.24 -16.74 33.09
N ILE A 65 1.37 -16.52 32.11
CA ILE A 65 0.02 -17.07 32.06
C ILE A 65 0.01 -18.17 31.00
N PHE A 66 -0.38 -19.39 31.40
CA PHE A 66 -0.43 -20.55 30.52
C PHE A 66 -1.87 -21.07 30.44
N ILE A 67 -2.47 -21.00 29.26
CA ILE A 67 -3.84 -21.45 29.00
C ILE A 67 -3.78 -22.69 28.11
N ASP A 68 -4.10 -23.86 28.70
CA ASP A 68 -4.22 -25.14 28.01
C ASP A 68 -5.62 -25.29 27.40
N GLY A 69 -5.92 -24.41 26.44
CA GLY A 69 -7.24 -24.27 25.80
C GLY A 69 -7.34 -22.99 24.97
N ASN A 70 -8.56 -22.59 24.61
CA ASN A 70 -8.81 -21.35 23.89
C ASN A 70 -8.93 -20.15 24.85
N LEU A 71 -8.53 -18.96 24.40
CA LEU A 71 -8.74 -17.70 25.12
C LEU A 71 -9.64 -16.77 24.29
N THR A 72 -10.69 -16.24 24.91
CA THR A 72 -11.48 -15.12 24.39
C THR A 72 -11.37 -13.95 25.36
N VAL A 73 -10.90 -12.79 24.90
CA VAL A 73 -10.71 -11.61 25.75
C VAL A 73 -11.10 -10.34 25.02
N ASP A 74 -11.86 -9.41 25.59
CA ASP A 74 -12.15 -8.18 24.84
C ASP A 74 -10.86 -7.37 24.66
N ASN A 75 -10.20 -6.95 25.75
CA ASN A 75 -8.95 -6.18 25.66
C ASN A 75 -7.77 -6.89 26.35
N LEU A 76 -6.68 -7.11 25.62
CA LEU A 76 -5.40 -7.64 26.12
C LEU A 76 -4.33 -6.55 26.05
N TYR A 77 -3.69 -6.20 27.16
CA TYR A 77 -2.69 -5.12 27.15
C TYR A 77 -1.66 -5.19 28.28
N ASN A 78 -0.55 -4.46 28.13
CA ASN A 78 0.35 -4.05 29.22
C ASN A 78 0.90 -2.65 28.96
N GLU A 79 0.99 -1.84 30.00
CA GLU A 79 1.53 -0.48 29.96
C GLU A 79 3.04 -0.45 30.18
N ASN A 80 3.56 -1.33 31.04
CA ASN A 80 4.99 -1.47 31.26
C ASN A 80 5.56 -2.48 30.27
N THR A 81 6.32 -2.00 29.28
CA THR A 81 6.95 -2.85 28.26
C THR A 81 8.20 -3.58 28.78
N ASP A 82 8.88 -3.08 29.80
CA ASP A 82 10.03 -3.76 30.43
C ASP A 82 9.62 -4.83 31.45
N GLY A 83 8.36 -4.78 31.92
CA GLY A 83 7.84 -5.57 33.03
C GLY A 83 6.53 -6.25 32.67
N ALA A 84 6.50 -7.02 31.59
CA ALA A 84 5.30 -7.69 31.12
C ALA A 84 5.28 -9.20 31.45
N ILE A 85 4.11 -9.69 31.85
CA ILE A 85 3.83 -11.11 32.07
C ILE A 85 3.67 -11.78 30.70
N GLY A 86 4.42 -12.88 30.46
CA GLY A 86 4.27 -13.67 29.24
C GLY A 86 2.90 -14.34 29.14
N LEU A 87 2.43 -14.62 27.92
CA LEU A 87 1.16 -15.32 27.70
C LEU A 87 1.34 -16.45 26.70
N MET A 88 0.88 -17.66 27.08
CA MET A 88 0.78 -18.81 26.19
C MET A 88 -0.66 -19.30 26.10
N VAL A 89 -1.17 -19.41 24.88
CA VAL A 89 -2.47 -19.98 24.56
C VAL A 89 -2.26 -21.21 23.67
N MET A 90 -2.59 -22.40 24.18
CA MET A 90 -2.39 -23.66 23.46
C MET A 90 -3.50 -23.99 22.46
N GLY A 91 -4.55 -23.16 22.41
CA GLY A 91 -5.60 -23.16 21.40
C GLY A 91 -5.63 -21.86 20.60
N ASN A 92 -6.85 -21.42 20.26
CA ASN A 92 -7.09 -20.16 19.54
C ASN A 92 -7.20 -18.99 20.52
N LEU A 93 -6.76 -17.80 20.08
CA LEU A 93 -6.95 -16.54 20.78
C LEU A 93 -7.90 -15.64 19.97
N THR A 94 -9.01 -15.27 20.57
CA THR A 94 -9.92 -14.25 20.03
C THR A 94 -9.90 -13.03 20.92
N ALA A 95 -9.67 -11.85 20.34
CA ALA A 95 -9.73 -10.60 21.06
C ALA A 95 -10.44 -9.48 20.32
N LYS A 96 -10.96 -8.49 21.06
CA LYS A 96 -11.38 -7.24 20.44
C LYS A 96 -10.17 -6.37 20.11
N ASN A 97 -9.29 -6.15 21.10
CA ASN A 97 -8.05 -5.40 20.96
C ASN A 97 -6.89 -6.09 21.69
N ILE A 98 -5.70 -5.99 21.11
CA ILE A 98 -4.43 -6.38 21.71
C ILE A 98 -3.45 -5.20 21.58
N ALA A 99 -2.90 -4.72 22.70
CA ALA A 99 -1.84 -3.70 22.72
C ALA A 99 -0.79 -4.09 23.77
N VAL A 100 0.27 -4.75 23.31
CA VAL A 100 1.25 -5.41 24.18
C VAL A 100 2.68 -5.00 23.84
N GLY A 101 3.62 -5.21 24.77
CA GLY A 101 5.01 -4.96 24.49
C GLY A 101 6.02 -5.55 25.47
N GLY A 102 7.15 -6.02 24.91
CA GLY A 102 8.32 -6.54 25.63
C GLY A 102 8.29 -7.97 26.17
N GLN A 103 7.18 -8.69 26.02
CA GLN A 103 7.07 -10.11 26.34
C GLN A 103 6.92 -10.99 25.10
N GLU A 104 7.05 -12.31 25.29
CA GLU A 104 6.52 -13.28 24.33
C GLU A 104 5.01 -13.47 24.53
N ILE A 105 4.25 -13.33 23.44
CA ILE A 105 2.88 -13.82 23.33
C ILE A 105 2.88 -15.01 22.37
N TYR A 106 2.47 -16.18 22.83
CA TYR A 106 2.44 -17.38 22.01
C TYR A 106 1.01 -17.90 21.84
N VAL A 107 0.61 -18.13 20.59
CA VAL A 107 -0.69 -18.72 20.22
C VAL A 107 -0.44 -19.95 19.33
N GLN A 108 -0.79 -21.13 19.84
CA GLN A 108 -0.62 -22.38 19.10
C GLN A 108 -1.62 -22.53 17.94
N GLY A 109 -2.81 -21.95 18.06
CA GLY A 109 -3.86 -21.96 17.06
C GLY A 109 -3.96 -20.65 16.27
N ASP A 110 -5.18 -20.31 15.87
CA ASP A 110 -5.48 -19.06 15.15
C ASP A 110 -5.57 -17.86 16.11
N LEU A 111 -5.13 -16.69 15.64
CA LEU A 111 -5.30 -15.40 16.29
C LEU A 111 -6.32 -14.55 15.51
N LEU A 112 -7.43 -14.21 16.16
CA LEU A 112 -8.46 -13.32 15.64
C LEU A 112 -8.55 -12.06 16.50
N VAL A 113 -8.28 -10.90 15.92
CA VAL A 113 -8.43 -9.59 16.56
C VAL A 113 -9.46 -8.76 15.79
N GLU A 114 -10.49 -8.27 16.48
CA GLU A 114 -11.60 -7.54 15.85
C GLU A 114 -11.18 -6.16 15.36
N GLU A 115 -10.44 -5.40 16.18
CA GLU A 115 -10.03 -4.02 15.89
C GLU A 115 -8.51 -3.92 15.75
N ILE A 116 -7.76 -3.68 16.84
CA ILE A 116 -6.32 -3.37 16.80
C ILE A 116 -5.49 -4.51 17.37
N LEU A 117 -4.46 -4.92 16.62
CA LEU A 117 -3.32 -5.68 17.11
C LEU A 117 -2.08 -4.78 17.08
N CYS A 118 -1.59 -4.36 18.23
CA CYS A 118 -0.43 -3.49 18.40
C CYS A 118 0.66 -4.20 19.20
N GLY A 119 1.88 -4.22 18.67
CA GLY A 119 3.09 -4.61 19.38
C GLY A 119 4.01 -3.41 19.53
N SER A 120 4.59 -3.22 20.71
CA SER A 120 5.59 -2.19 21.01
C SER A 120 6.78 -2.79 21.77
N TYR A 121 7.96 -2.22 21.62
CA TYR A 121 9.22 -2.57 22.28
C TYR A 121 9.96 -3.81 21.73
N ASN A 122 11.22 -3.58 21.35
CA ASN A 122 12.02 -4.47 20.49
C ASN A 122 12.46 -5.79 21.16
N HIS A 123 12.25 -5.91 22.46
CA HIS A 123 12.56 -7.11 23.24
C HIS A 123 11.45 -8.17 23.19
N GLY A 124 10.25 -7.82 22.73
CA GLY A 124 9.11 -8.74 22.68
C GLY A 124 8.86 -9.35 21.30
N GLU A 125 8.03 -10.40 21.27
CA GLU A 125 7.46 -10.94 20.03
C GLU A 125 6.12 -11.64 20.24
N ALA A 126 5.26 -11.60 19.23
CA ALA A 126 4.07 -12.43 19.14
C ALA A 126 4.27 -13.53 18.10
N ILE A 127 4.06 -14.78 18.50
CA ILE A 127 4.19 -15.96 17.65
C ILE A 127 2.83 -16.63 17.52
N VAL A 128 2.32 -16.70 16.29
CA VAL A 128 1.06 -17.37 15.92
C VAL A 128 1.37 -18.55 15.01
N ASN A 129 1.03 -19.77 15.44
CA ASN A 129 1.24 -20.95 14.61
C ASN A 129 0.12 -21.20 13.60
N GLY A 130 -1.09 -20.69 13.86
CA GLY A 130 -2.21 -20.72 12.93
C GLY A 130 -2.27 -19.48 12.03
N ASN A 131 -3.48 -19.10 11.62
CA ASN A 131 -3.73 -17.89 10.85
C ASN A 131 -3.83 -16.67 11.76
N LEU A 132 -3.47 -15.50 11.23
CA LEU A 132 -3.59 -14.21 11.91
C LEU A 132 -4.59 -13.34 11.15
N HIS A 133 -5.65 -12.93 11.83
CA HIS A 133 -6.61 -11.95 11.32
C HIS A 133 -6.71 -10.75 12.26
N ALA A 134 -6.48 -9.54 11.75
CA ALA A 134 -6.70 -8.29 12.48
C ALA A 134 -7.32 -7.23 11.56
N THR A 135 -8.09 -6.27 12.09
CA THR A 135 -8.54 -5.15 11.26
C THR A 135 -7.39 -4.18 11.00
N VAL A 136 -6.70 -3.74 12.06
CA VAL A 136 -5.49 -2.92 11.98
C VAL A 136 -4.36 -3.62 12.74
N LEU A 137 -3.23 -3.81 12.05
CA LEU A 137 -1.96 -4.21 12.65
C LEU A 137 -1.10 -2.95 12.83
N ILE A 138 -0.59 -2.71 14.04
CA ILE A 138 0.32 -1.62 14.37
C ILE A 138 1.63 -2.22 14.84
N GLU A 139 2.70 -1.94 14.10
CA GLU A 139 4.06 -2.30 14.47
C GLU A 139 4.75 -1.03 15.00
N ASP A 140 5.01 -1.04 16.30
CA ASP A 140 5.68 0.02 17.05
C ASP A 140 6.93 -0.55 17.72
N ASP A 141 7.93 0.30 17.88
CA ASP A 141 9.17 0.02 18.58
C ASP A 141 9.84 -1.36 18.29
N GLU A 142 9.85 -1.80 17.02
CA GLU A 142 10.47 -3.05 16.50
C GLU A 142 9.88 -4.37 17.08
N TYR A 143 8.70 -4.33 17.68
CA TYR A 143 8.05 -5.54 18.18
C TYR A 143 7.70 -6.49 17.03
N ARG A 144 8.14 -7.75 17.12
CA ARG A 144 7.97 -8.72 16.03
C ARG A 144 6.66 -9.48 16.13
N ILE A 145 5.83 -9.42 15.10
CA ILE A 145 4.61 -10.25 15.00
C ILE A 145 4.81 -11.26 13.86
N LYS A 146 4.78 -12.54 14.20
CA LYS A 146 5.05 -13.64 13.25
C LYS A 146 3.87 -14.59 13.19
N THR A 147 3.55 -15.04 11.98
CA THR A 147 2.56 -16.09 11.75
C THR A 147 3.12 -17.19 10.84
N SER A 148 2.80 -18.45 11.15
CA SER A 148 3.09 -19.60 10.26
C SER A 148 1.98 -19.87 9.24
N GLY A 149 0.78 -19.29 9.46
CA GLY A 149 -0.37 -19.38 8.58
C GLY A 149 -0.51 -18.16 7.66
N GLN A 150 -1.74 -17.92 7.19
CA GLN A 150 -2.05 -16.72 6.42
C GLN A 150 -2.22 -15.50 7.34
N GLN A 151 -1.72 -14.35 6.90
CA GLN A 151 -1.96 -13.05 7.53
C GLN A 151 -3.03 -12.29 6.74
N TRP A 152 -4.10 -11.88 7.41
CA TRP A 152 -5.13 -11.02 6.86
C TRP A 152 -5.27 -9.75 7.71
N THR A 153 -4.92 -8.61 7.12
CA THR A 153 -5.11 -7.29 7.73
C THR A 153 -5.83 -6.36 6.77
N ARG A 154 -6.71 -5.49 7.27
CA ARG A 154 -7.27 -4.40 6.42
C ARG A 154 -6.28 -3.25 6.32
N CYS A 155 -5.54 -3.01 7.40
CA CYS A 155 -4.47 -2.04 7.49
C CYS A 155 -3.25 -2.61 8.20
N THR A 156 -2.07 -2.25 7.73
CA THR A 156 -0.82 -2.37 8.50
C THR A 156 -0.26 -0.97 8.68
N ILE A 157 0.11 -0.60 9.89
CA ILE A 157 0.69 0.68 10.25
C ILE A 157 2.09 0.41 10.78
N ASN A 158 3.09 1.07 10.20
CA ASN A 158 4.44 1.11 10.74
C ASN A 158 4.66 2.50 11.34
N ILE A 159 4.69 2.56 12.67
CA ILE A 159 4.75 3.84 13.40
C ILE A 159 6.06 4.58 13.14
N TRP A 160 7.16 3.86 13.01
CA TRP A 160 8.48 4.43 12.71
C TRP A 160 8.50 5.24 11.42
N GLU A 161 7.58 4.92 10.51
CA GLU A 161 7.48 5.53 9.20
C GLU A 161 6.27 6.47 9.14
N GLY A 162 5.62 6.78 10.26
CA GLY A 162 4.49 7.71 10.33
C GLY A 162 3.32 7.36 9.39
N GLU A 163 3.26 6.13 8.86
CA GLU A 163 2.35 5.76 7.78
C GLU A 163 1.77 4.35 7.94
N GLY A 164 0.58 4.20 7.35
CA GLY A 164 -0.04 2.91 7.16
C GLY A 164 -0.30 2.60 5.69
N VAL A 165 -0.45 1.31 5.43
CA VAL A 165 -0.96 0.77 4.17
C VAL A 165 -2.32 0.16 4.46
N PHE A 166 -3.37 0.79 3.92
CA PHE A 166 -4.73 0.28 3.99
C PHE A 166 -5.16 -0.22 2.62
N GLN A 167 -5.44 -1.52 2.48
CA GLN A 167 -5.85 -2.13 1.21
C GLN A 167 -4.98 -1.74 0.00
N GLU A 168 -3.65 -1.71 0.19
CA GLU A 168 -2.62 -1.33 -0.80
C GLU A 168 -2.49 0.19 -1.07
N LEU A 169 -3.25 1.04 -0.39
CA LEU A 169 -3.14 2.49 -0.50
C LEU A 169 -2.39 3.08 0.69
N PRO A 170 -1.49 4.06 0.47
CA PRO A 170 -0.92 4.82 1.56
C PRO A 170 -2.01 5.62 2.25
N VAL A 171 -1.99 5.56 3.58
CA VAL A 171 -2.88 6.29 4.47
C VAL A 171 -2.05 6.94 5.58
N ASP A 172 -2.48 8.12 5.98
CA ASP A 172 -1.92 8.78 7.15
C ASP A 172 -2.45 8.10 8.41
N ILE A 173 -1.59 7.92 9.42
CA ILE A 173 -2.02 7.31 10.68
C ILE A 173 -3.11 8.13 11.38
N GLY A 174 -3.12 9.44 11.19
CA GLY A 174 -4.17 10.36 11.63
C GLY A 174 -5.50 10.20 10.91
N GLU A 175 -5.56 9.55 9.74
CA GLU A 175 -6.83 9.21 9.10
C GLU A 175 -7.48 7.96 9.73
N LEU A 176 -6.68 7.12 10.38
CA LEU A 176 -7.11 5.84 10.94
C LEU A 176 -7.29 5.88 12.45
N LEU A 177 -6.37 6.53 13.15
CA LEU A 177 -6.31 6.59 14.59
C LEU A 177 -6.95 7.89 15.11
N VAL A 178 -7.58 7.81 16.27
CA VAL A 178 -8.09 8.98 16.99
C VAL A 178 -6.94 9.89 17.44
N ASP A 179 -7.17 11.19 17.46
CA ASP A 179 -6.13 12.17 17.81
C ASP A 179 -5.58 11.96 19.23
N ASP A 180 -6.35 11.33 20.12
CA ASP A 180 -5.96 11.00 21.50
C ASP A 180 -4.69 10.09 21.58
N VAL A 181 -4.43 9.28 20.55
CA VAL A 181 -3.27 8.36 20.52
C VAL A 181 -2.12 8.87 19.65
N LEU A 182 -2.22 10.11 19.19
CA LEU A 182 -1.24 10.74 18.32
C LEU A 182 -0.63 11.93 19.05
N ASP A 183 0.69 12.07 18.93
CA ASP A 183 1.39 13.28 19.30
C ASP A 183 1.57 14.11 18.04
N ILE A 184 0.74 15.14 17.87
CA ILE A 184 0.75 15.97 16.68
C ILE A 184 1.54 17.23 17.01
N ASP A 185 2.85 17.18 16.75
CA ASP A 185 3.71 18.37 16.73
C ASP A 185 3.84 18.92 15.30
N ASP A 186 4.30 20.16 15.16
CA ASP A 186 4.40 20.86 13.85
C ASP A 186 5.32 20.13 12.84
N GLU A 187 6.13 19.16 13.28
CA GLU A 187 7.15 18.48 12.49
C GLU A 187 6.88 16.98 12.25
N GLU A 188 6.23 16.27 13.17
CA GLU A 188 6.10 14.81 13.12
C GLU A 188 4.80 14.32 13.81
N VAL A 189 4.17 13.28 13.27
CA VAL A 189 3.03 12.60 13.93
C VAL A 189 3.59 11.42 14.72
N GLY A 190 3.73 11.60 16.02
CA GLY A 190 4.12 10.55 16.95
C GLY A 190 2.94 9.64 17.33
N PHE A 191 3.23 8.43 17.77
CA PHE A 191 2.24 7.50 18.31
C PHE A 191 2.45 7.28 19.81
N LEU A 192 1.36 7.35 20.56
CA LEU A 192 1.38 7.28 22.01
C LEU A 192 0.82 5.93 22.48
N PHE A 193 1.69 4.91 22.57
CA PHE A 193 1.31 3.56 23.02
C PHE A 193 0.56 3.55 24.37
N GLY A 194 1.02 4.35 25.35
CA GLY A 194 0.33 4.48 26.64
C GLY A 194 -1.09 5.08 26.55
N MET A 195 -1.33 5.96 25.58
CA MET A 195 -2.66 6.52 25.34
C MET A 195 -3.58 5.51 24.66
N LEU A 196 -3.05 4.69 23.73
CA LEU A 196 -3.80 3.55 23.17
C LEU A 196 -4.31 2.65 24.30
N ILE A 197 -3.44 2.25 25.22
CA ILE A 197 -3.83 1.41 26.37
C ILE A 197 -4.88 2.08 27.23
N SER A 198 -4.74 3.39 27.49
CA SER A 198 -5.72 4.15 28.28
C SER A 198 -7.11 4.12 27.63
N LEU A 199 -7.20 4.27 26.30
CA LEU A 199 -8.46 4.15 25.57
C LEU A 199 -9.05 2.73 25.65
N LEU A 200 -8.21 1.71 25.51
CA LEU A 200 -8.66 0.31 25.61
C LEU A 200 -9.21 -0.01 27.01
N LYS A 201 -8.58 0.50 28.07
CA LYS A 201 -9.07 0.41 29.46
C LYS A 201 -10.43 1.09 29.64
N GLU A 202 -10.68 2.19 28.92
CA GLU A 202 -11.98 2.89 28.90
C GLU A 202 -13.04 2.17 28.03
N GLY A 203 -12.65 1.12 27.29
CA GLY A 203 -13.53 0.42 26.35
C GLY A 203 -13.84 1.23 25.09
N ARG A 204 -13.05 2.28 24.80
CA ARG A 204 -13.16 3.11 23.59
C ARG A 204 -12.33 2.50 22.46
N SER A 205 -12.81 2.64 21.24
CA SER A 205 -12.01 2.30 20.06
C SER A 205 -10.99 3.41 19.79
N ALA A 206 -9.76 3.02 19.45
CA ALA A 206 -8.75 3.93 18.95
C ALA A 206 -8.85 4.15 17.43
N LEU A 207 -9.77 3.45 16.74
CA LEU A 207 -10.00 3.61 15.32
C LEU A 207 -11.08 4.66 15.03
N LYS A 208 -10.81 5.54 14.07
CA LYS A 208 -11.83 6.34 13.37
C LYS A 208 -12.69 5.41 12.51
N ASP A 209 -13.87 5.88 12.06
CA ASP A 209 -14.67 5.08 11.12
C ASP A 209 -13.89 4.89 9.81
N LEU A 210 -13.33 3.69 9.65
CA LEU A 210 -12.55 3.29 8.47
C LEU A 210 -13.33 3.48 7.17
N ASN A 211 -14.66 3.48 7.22
CA ASN A 211 -15.48 3.74 6.05
C ASN A 211 -15.66 5.24 5.76
N GLU A 212 -15.51 6.15 6.72
CA GLU A 212 -15.62 7.60 6.50
C GLU A 212 -14.32 8.20 5.97
N GLY A 213 -13.16 7.79 6.49
CA GLY A 213 -11.84 8.28 6.03
C GLY A 213 -11.58 7.99 4.54
N LEU A 214 -12.11 6.87 4.03
CA LEU A 214 -11.91 6.41 2.65
C LEU A 214 -13.10 6.71 1.72
N LYS A 215 -14.26 7.11 2.24
CA LYS A 215 -15.44 7.52 1.45
C LYS A 215 -15.30 8.87 0.75
N ARG A 216 -14.10 9.42 0.61
CA ARG A 216 -13.84 10.39 -0.45
C ARG A 216 -13.87 9.70 -1.81
N GLU A 217 -14.96 8.98 -2.12
CA GLU A 217 -15.44 8.81 -3.48
C GLU A 217 -15.79 10.22 -3.97
N ARG A 218 -14.77 10.96 -4.42
CA ARG A 218 -15.02 12.08 -5.31
C ARG A 218 -15.77 11.47 -6.48
N THR A 219 -16.94 12.00 -6.81
CA THR A 219 -17.58 11.69 -8.09
C THR A 219 -16.60 12.07 -9.18
N VAL A 220 -15.88 11.09 -9.70
CA VAL A 220 -14.86 11.32 -10.71
C VAL A 220 -15.57 11.44 -12.05
N PRO A 221 -15.39 12.54 -12.79
CA PRO A 221 -15.89 12.62 -14.15
C PRO A 221 -15.21 11.55 -15.01
N ILE A 222 -15.99 10.63 -15.56
CA ILE A 222 -15.52 9.60 -16.48
C ILE A 222 -15.49 10.20 -17.89
N TYR A 223 -14.37 10.08 -18.59
CA TYR A 223 -14.19 10.66 -19.93
C TYR A 223 -15.09 9.97 -21.00
N PHE A 224 -15.21 8.65 -20.92
CA PHE A 224 -16.15 7.84 -21.70
C PHE A 224 -17.31 7.34 -20.83
N THR A 225 -18.51 7.87 -21.06
CA THR A 225 -19.75 7.43 -20.38
C THR A 225 -20.55 6.41 -21.19
N ASP A 226 -20.16 6.18 -22.44
CA ASP A 226 -20.74 5.21 -23.37
C ASP A 226 -19.61 4.32 -23.90
N SER A 227 -19.84 3.01 -23.91
CA SER A 227 -18.88 2.00 -24.38
C SER A 227 -19.13 1.51 -25.80
N THR A 228 -20.10 2.09 -26.52
CA THR A 228 -20.34 1.70 -27.92
C THR A 228 -19.17 2.10 -28.83
N ILE A 229 -18.95 1.31 -29.89
CA ILE A 229 -18.02 1.65 -30.96
C ILE A 229 -18.74 2.64 -31.87
N ASN A 230 -18.43 3.94 -31.72
CA ASN A 230 -19.10 5.01 -32.44
C ASN A 230 -18.12 6.15 -32.79
N GLU A 231 -18.55 7.07 -33.65
CA GLU A 231 -17.74 8.21 -34.08
C GLU A 231 -17.27 9.08 -32.90
N ASP A 232 -18.15 9.41 -31.96
CA ASP A 232 -17.84 10.28 -30.82
C ASP A 232 -16.68 9.71 -29.99
N ASN A 233 -16.73 8.42 -29.68
CA ASN A 233 -15.71 7.74 -28.90
C ASN A 233 -14.39 7.63 -29.66
N ILE A 234 -14.42 7.36 -30.97
CA ILE A 234 -13.22 7.37 -31.82
C ILE A 234 -12.58 8.77 -31.82
N MET A 235 -13.38 9.81 -32.00
CA MET A 235 -12.89 11.19 -32.01
C MET A 235 -12.34 11.61 -30.64
N LYS A 236 -13.00 11.21 -29.54
CA LYS A 236 -12.50 11.41 -28.17
C LYS A 236 -11.15 10.71 -27.95
N LEU A 237 -10.98 9.47 -28.39
CA LEU A 237 -9.69 8.77 -28.32
C LEU A 237 -8.58 9.57 -29.02
N THR A 238 -8.84 10.17 -30.17
CA THR A 238 -7.82 10.99 -30.88
C THR A 238 -7.45 12.30 -30.18
N ARG A 239 -8.21 12.71 -29.16
CA ARG A 239 -8.04 13.97 -28.43
C ARG A 239 -7.64 13.75 -26.97
N SER A 240 -7.43 12.50 -26.57
CA SER A 240 -7.13 12.17 -25.18
C SER A 240 -5.78 12.70 -24.70
N VAL A 241 -5.56 12.64 -23.40
CA VAL A 241 -4.31 13.00 -22.73
C VAL A 241 -3.11 12.23 -23.30
N LEU A 242 -3.31 10.96 -23.70
CA LEU A 242 -2.27 10.10 -24.26
C LEU A 242 -1.80 10.54 -25.65
N MET A 243 -2.64 11.25 -26.42
CA MET A 243 -2.28 11.68 -27.77
C MET A 243 -1.18 12.76 -27.73
N PRO A 244 0.04 12.52 -28.26
CA PRO A 244 1.11 13.51 -28.23
C PRO A 244 0.82 14.72 -29.12
N LYS A 245 1.55 15.83 -28.91
CA LYS A 245 1.40 17.03 -29.75
C LYS A 245 2.09 16.84 -31.11
N ASP A 246 3.28 16.29 -31.09
CA ASP A 246 4.22 16.10 -32.19
C ASP A 246 3.93 14.85 -33.04
N LYS A 247 3.33 13.81 -32.43
CA LYS A 247 2.94 12.57 -33.13
C LYS A 247 1.46 12.55 -33.47
N HIS A 248 1.11 11.81 -34.53
CA HIS A 248 -0.28 11.58 -34.92
C HIS A 248 -0.91 10.35 -34.25
N TYR A 249 -0.17 9.63 -33.41
CA TYR A 249 -0.66 8.43 -32.75
C TYR A 249 -0.09 8.28 -31.35
N PHE A 250 -0.78 7.47 -30.55
CA PHE A 250 -0.22 6.83 -29.36
C PHE A 250 -0.48 5.33 -29.43
N ASP A 251 0.35 4.57 -28.73
CA ASP A 251 0.23 3.13 -28.60
C ASP A 251 0.74 2.63 -27.26
N PHE A 252 0.19 1.51 -26.81
CA PHE A 252 0.58 0.84 -25.58
C PHE A 252 0.14 -0.63 -25.61
N GLU A 253 0.72 -1.43 -24.72
CA GLU A 253 0.27 -2.80 -24.44
C GLU A 253 -0.40 -2.85 -23.06
N GLU A 254 -1.48 -3.61 -22.94
CA GLU A 254 -2.18 -3.84 -21.69
C GLU A 254 -2.78 -5.25 -21.69
N GLN A 255 -2.52 -6.03 -20.62
CA GLN A 255 -2.98 -7.42 -20.48
C GLN A 255 -2.79 -8.30 -21.75
N GLY A 256 -1.66 -8.15 -22.43
CA GLY A 256 -1.32 -8.91 -23.64
C GLY A 256 -1.98 -8.41 -24.93
N ALA A 257 -2.75 -7.32 -24.88
CA ALA A 257 -3.30 -6.65 -26.06
C ALA A 257 -2.50 -5.40 -26.40
N TYR A 258 -2.18 -5.23 -27.67
CA TYR A 258 -1.58 -4.01 -28.21
C TYR A 258 -2.65 -3.09 -28.78
N PHE A 259 -2.60 -1.81 -28.41
CA PHE A 259 -3.50 -0.77 -28.89
C PHE A 259 -2.71 0.33 -29.59
N LYS A 260 -3.21 0.80 -30.74
CA LYS A 260 -2.70 1.99 -31.42
C LYS A 260 -3.85 2.84 -31.92
N VAL A 261 -3.86 4.11 -31.52
CA VAL A 261 -4.87 5.08 -31.95
C VAL A 261 -4.19 6.15 -32.79
N ASN A 262 -4.70 6.38 -34.00
CA ASN A 262 -4.22 7.40 -34.91
C ASN A 262 -5.27 8.50 -35.04
N ARG A 263 -4.84 9.75 -34.93
CA ARG A 263 -5.63 10.91 -35.37
C ARG A 263 -5.47 11.12 -36.87
N GLU A 264 -6.34 11.97 -37.42
CA GLU A 264 -6.23 12.38 -38.82
C GLU A 264 -4.83 12.93 -39.10
N HIS A 265 -4.18 12.42 -40.15
CA HIS A 265 -2.85 12.86 -40.55
C HIS A 265 -2.61 12.69 -42.05
N VAL A 266 -1.55 13.32 -42.53
CA VAL A 266 -1.05 13.16 -43.89
C VAL A 266 0.26 12.40 -43.82
N ASP A 267 0.37 11.30 -44.55
CA ASP A 267 1.60 10.51 -44.61
C ASP A 267 2.67 11.20 -45.49
N ALA A 268 3.86 10.60 -45.55
CA ALA A 268 4.99 11.12 -46.31
C ALA A 268 4.74 11.18 -47.84
N GLU A 269 3.75 10.43 -48.34
CA GLU A 269 3.36 10.36 -49.75
C GLU A 269 2.21 11.32 -50.08
N GLY A 270 1.69 12.05 -49.08
CA GLY A 270 0.58 12.98 -49.24
C GLY A 270 -0.80 12.33 -49.11
N GLY A 271 -0.87 11.05 -48.72
CA GLY A 271 -2.10 10.32 -48.42
C GLY A 271 -2.74 10.83 -47.14
N ARG A 272 -4.04 11.14 -47.19
CA ARG A 272 -4.82 11.49 -46.00
C ARG A 272 -5.33 10.23 -45.33
N TRP A 273 -5.05 10.12 -44.04
CA TRP A 273 -5.51 9.03 -43.20
C TRP A 273 -6.53 9.55 -42.21
N ASN A 274 -7.71 8.93 -42.22
CA ASN A 274 -8.76 9.22 -41.25
C ASN A 274 -8.40 8.66 -39.86
N PRO A 275 -9.07 9.13 -38.80
CA PRO A 275 -8.98 8.55 -37.47
C PRO A 275 -9.16 7.03 -37.50
N SER A 276 -8.26 6.30 -36.85
CA SER A 276 -8.29 4.85 -36.83
C SER A 276 -7.72 4.27 -35.54
N ILE A 277 -8.23 3.10 -35.17
CA ILE A 277 -7.79 2.30 -34.04
C ILE A 277 -7.37 0.94 -34.57
N TYR A 278 -6.16 0.54 -34.22
CA TYR A 278 -5.67 -0.80 -34.42
C TYR A 278 -5.52 -1.48 -33.06
N MET A 279 -6.05 -2.69 -32.95
CA MET A 279 -5.93 -3.53 -31.76
C MET A 279 -5.41 -4.89 -32.17
N LYS A 280 -4.54 -5.50 -31.37
CA LYS A 280 -4.01 -6.84 -31.62
C LYS A 280 -4.00 -7.63 -30.31
N ASP A 281 -4.54 -8.83 -30.36
CA ASP A 281 -4.44 -9.85 -29.31
C ASP A 281 -3.68 -11.10 -29.84
N ASP A 282 -3.62 -12.16 -29.04
CA ASP A 282 -2.93 -13.42 -29.37
C ASP A 282 -3.55 -14.20 -30.56
N HIS A 283 -4.77 -13.87 -30.96
CA HIS A 283 -5.59 -14.57 -31.94
C HIS A 283 -5.96 -13.71 -33.15
N ASN A 284 -6.18 -12.41 -32.95
CA ASN A 284 -6.74 -11.51 -33.95
C ASN A 284 -6.09 -10.13 -33.96
N HIS A 285 -6.16 -9.53 -35.14
CA HIS A 285 -5.98 -8.12 -35.40
C HIS A 285 -7.35 -7.50 -35.68
N TYR A 286 -7.59 -6.32 -35.12
CA TYR A 286 -8.77 -5.51 -35.37
C TYR A 286 -8.35 -4.14 -35.89
N PHE A 287 -9.11 -3.64 -36.85
CA PHE A 287 -8.91 -2.31 -37.41
C PHE A 287 -10.26 -1.60 -37.49
N ILE A 288 -10.39 -0.49 -36.78
CA ILE A 288 -11.57 0.37 -36.73
C ILE A 288 -11.19 1.70 -37.33
N TYR A 289 -11.95 2.22 -38.28
CA TYR A 289 -11.65 3.51 -38.90
C TYR A 289 -12.91 4.27 -39.27
N LEU A 290 -12.78 5.59 -39.34
CA LEU A 290 -13.84 6.47 -39.83
C LEU A 290 -13.72 6.65 -41.35
N GLU A 291 -14.84 6.46 -42.05
CA GLU A 291 -14.97 6.80 -43.46
C GLU A 291 -15.29 8.28 -43.66
N GLU A 292 -15.23 8.77 -44.91
CA GLU A 292 -15.51 10.17 -45.25
C GLU A 292 -16.93 10.63 -44.85
N GLU A 293 -17.89 9.70 -44.77
CA GLU A 293 -19.29 9.96 -44.35
C GLU A 293 -19.53 9.79 -42.84
N GLN A 294 -18.46 9.76 -42.02
CA GLN A 294 -18.54 9.52 -40.57
C GLN A 294 -19.14 8.14 -40.20
N MET A 295 -19.17 7.20 -41.15
CA MET A 295 -19.49 5.80 -40.87
C MET A 295 -18.29 5.10 -40.25
N VAL A 296 -18.56 4.28 -39.24
CA VAL A 296 -17.55 3.47 -38.57
C VAL A 296 -17.45 2.13 -39.27
N SER A 297 -16.26 1.81 -39.76
CA SER A 297 -15.97 0.53 -40.43
C SER A 297 -15.05 -0.33 -39.57
N LEU A 298 -15.37 -1.62 -39.50
CA LEU A 298 -14.69 -2.59 -38.63
C LEU A 298 -14.15 -3.74 -39.46
N GLN A 299 -12.86 -4.02 -39.33
CA GLN A 299 -12.18 -5.13 -39.97
C GLN A 299 -11.50 -6.02 -38.93
N ARG A 300 -11.47 -7.33 -39.22
CA ARG A 300 -10.77 -8.33 -38.40
C ARG A 300 -9.92 -9.23 -39.27
N LYS A 301 -8.77 -9.66 -38.74
CA LYS A 301 -7.88 -10.61 -39.38
C LYS A 301 -7.28 -11.55 -38.32
N SER A 302 -7.25 -12.87 -38.58
CA SER A 302 -6.54 -13.84 -37.72
C SER A 302 -5.02 -13.57 -37.74
N VAL A 303 -4.33 -13.91 -36.67
CA VAL A 303 -2.85 -13.88 -36.59
C VAL A 303 -2.17 -14.89 -37.53
N ASP A 304 -2.94 -15.83 -38.10
CA ASP A 304 -2.41 -16.86 -39.00
C ASP A 304 -1.73 -16.27 -40.26
N GLU A 305 -0.63 -16.90 -40.67
CA GLU A 305 0.10 -16.52 -41.87
C GLU A 305 -0.78 -16.69 -43.12
N GLY A 306 -0.93 -15.62 -43.90
CA GLY A 306 -1.78 -15.59 -45.10
C GLY A 306 -3.26 -15.24 -44.85
N ALA A 307 -3.67 -14.97 -43.60
CA ALA A 307 -5.02 -14.47 -43.31
C ALA A 307 -5.29 -13.11 -43.98
N ILE A 308 -6.51 -12.93 -44.47
CA ILE A 308 -7.01 -11.70 -45.10
C ILE A 308 -7.93 -10.93 -44.14
N TRP A 309 -8.05 -9.62 -44.34
CA TRP A 309 -8.99 -8.78 -43.60
C TRP A 309 -10.43 -9.11 -44.00
N GLU A 310 -11.26 -9.41 -43.01
CA GLU A 310 -12.70 -9.62 -43.10
C GLU A 310 -13.42 -8.35 -42.63
N ASP A 311 -14.36 -7.83 -43.42
CA ASP A 311 -15.28 -6.79 -42.99
C ASP A 311 -16.32 -7.39 -42.03
N ILE A 312 -16.39 -6.82 -40.82
CA ILE A 312 -17.27 -7.27 -39.75
C ILE A 312 -18.24 -6.18 -39.30
N THR A 313 -18.35 -5.08 -40.05
CA THR A 313 -19.14 -3.89 -39.70
C THR A 313 -20.61 -4.22 -39.41
N ASP A 314 -21.23 -5.06 -40.26
CA ASP A 314 -22.65 -5.45 -40.14
C ASP A 314 -22.87 -6.73 -39.32
N LYS A 315 -21.85 -7.23 -38.59
CA LYS A 315 -22.01 -8.48 -37.83
C LYS A 315 -22.85 -8.28 -36.56
N PRO A 316 -23.65 -9.30 -36.17
CA PRO A 316 -24.42 -9.24 -34.92
C PRO A 316 -23.50 -9.05 -33.70
N GLN A 317 -23.96 -8.32 -32.69
CA GLN A 317 -23.21 -8.02 -31.47
C GLN A 317 -22.65 -9.27 -30.75
N GLU A 318 -23.36 -10.40 -30.84
CA GLU A 318 -22.89 -11.69 -30.30
C GLU A 318 -21.60 -12.21 -30.94
N GLN A 319 -21.33 -11.84 -32.19
CA GLN A 319 -20.11 -12.16 -32.94
C GLN A 319 -19.00 -11.11 -32.79
N LEU A 320 -19.30 -10.00 -32.12
CA LEU A 320 -18.37 -8.90 -31.83
C LEU A 320 -17.90 -8.92 -30.37
N LYS A 321 -18.11 -10.02 -29.63
CA LYS A 321 -17.75 -10.11 -28.20
C LYS A 321 -16.25 -9.87 -27.96
N ASP A 322 -15.39 -10.47 -28.78
CA ASP A 322 -13.94 -10.36 -28.62
C ASP A 322 -13.47 -8.91 -28.85
N ILE A 323 -13.91 -8.27 -29.94
CA ILE A 323 -13.57 -6.86 -30.19
C ILE A 323 -14.20 -5.93 -29.14
N SER A 324 -15.41 -6.23 -28.66
CA SER A 324 -16.07 -5.44 -27.62
C SER A 324 -15.28 -5.47 -26.31
N TYR A 325 -14.69 -6.62 -25.96
CA TYR A 325 -13.84 -6.75 -24.78
C TYR A 325 -12.61 -5.82 -24.86
N TYR A 326 -11.85 -5.88 -25.96
CA TYR A 326 -10.67 -5.02 -26.13
C TYR A 326 -11.02 -3.56 -26.34
N TRP A 327 -12.15 -3.26 -26.96
CA TRP A 327 -12.66 -1.89 -27.07
C TRP A 327 -12.97 -1.30 -25.69
N ILE A 328 -13.68 -2.03 -24.84
CA ILE A 328 -13.97 -1.61 -23.46
C ILE A 328 -12.67 -1.45 -22.67
N MET A 329 -11.70 -2.35 -22.85
CA MET A 329 -10.38 -2.24 -22.23
C MET A 329 -9.68 -0.94 -22.64
N LEU A 330 -9.60 -0.63 -23.95
CA LEU A 330 -9.02 0.62 -24.46
C LEU A 330 -9.69 1.85 -23.84
N LEU A 331 -11.02 1.92 -23.85
CA LEU A 331 -11.76 3.04 -23.26
C LEU A 331 -11.49 3.16 -21.75
N THR A 332 -11.36 2.04 -21.06
CA THR A 332 -11.03 1.99 -19.62
C THR A 332 -9.63 2.52 -19.37
N CYS A 333 -8.63 2.08 -20.15
CA CYS A 333 -7.26 2.56 -20.01
C CYS A 333 -7.15 4.07 -20.23
N VAL A 334 -7.87 4.60 -21.23
CA VAL A 334 -7.90 6.04 -21.49
C VAL A 334 -8.68 6.78 -20.41
N ASN A 335 -9.78 6.24 -19.87
CA ASN A 335 -10.46 6.83 -18.70
C ASN A 335 -9.52 6.98 -17.50
N VAL A 336 -8.75 5.93 -17.18
CA VAL A 336 -7.76 5.96 -16.09
C VAL A 336 -6.65 6.97 -16.40
N SER A 337 -6.18 7.01 -17.64
CA SER A 337 -5.16 7.99 -18.08
C SER A 337 -5.64 9.43 -17.90
N GLU A 338 -6.86 9.75 -18.35
CA GLU A 338 -7.49 11.07 -18.22
C GLU A 338 -7.70 11.48 -16.76
N LEU A 339 -7.91 10.50 -15.89
CA LEU A 339 -8.09 10.72 -14.47
C LEU A 339 -6.76 11.01 -13.76
N TYR A 340 -5.76 10.16 -13.96
CA TYR A 340 -4.57 10.15 -13.10
C TYR A 340 -3.35 10.87 -13.70
N LEU A 341 -3.17 10.91 -15.01
CA LEU A 341 -2.01 11.60 -15.60
C LEU A 341 -2.06 13.13 -15.37
N PRO A 342 -3.23 13.80 -15.46
CA PRO A 342 -3.33 15.22 -15.15
C PRO A 342 -3.33 15.52 -13.64
N SER A 343 -3.40 14.51 -12.77
CA SER A 343 -3.50 14.72 -11.31
C SER A 343 -2.22 15.30 -10.69
N ILE A 344 -1.10 15.19 -11.40
CA ILE A 344 0.20 15.73 -11.02
C ILE A 344 0.54 16.89 -11.96
N ASP A 345 0.70 18.09 -11.40
CA ASP A 345 1.07 19.25 -12.19
C ASP A 345 2.54 19.18 -12.60
N ARG A 346 2.75 19.07 -13.91
CA ARG A 346 4.08 19.08 -14.51
C ARG A 346 4.84 20.39 -14.24
N HIS A 347 4.14 21.51 -14.12
CA HIS A 347 4.77 22.79 -13.82
C HIS A 347 5.33 22.81 -12.40
N GLU A 348 4.57 22.34 -11.41
CA GLU A 348 5.01 22.22 -10.02
C GLU A 348 6.26 21.33 -9.93
N LEU A 349 6.24 20.16 -10.58
CA LEU A 349 7.40 19.28 -10.61
C LEU A 349 8.64 19.96 -11.20
N LYS A 350 8.47 20.72 -12.29
CA LYS A 350 9.56 21.50 -12.88
C LYS A 350 10.11 22.54 -11.93
N GLU A 351 9.26 23.27 -11.22
CA GLU A 351 9.70 24.29 -10.26
C GLU A 351 10.50 23.68 -9.12
N VAL A 352 10.04 22.55 -8.56
CA VAL A 352 10.78 21.78 -7.55
C VAL A 352 12.15 21.36 -8.07
N MET A 353 12.22 20.78 -9.27
CA MET A 353 13.49 20.35 -9.87
C MET A 353 14.45 21.53 -10.14
N GLN A 354 13.93 22.75 -10.30
CA GLN A 354 14.75 23.95 -10.50
C GLN A 354 15.23 24.61 -9.20
N HIS A 355 14.72 24.18 -8.05
CA HIS A 355 15.04 24.78 -6.75
C HIS A 355 16.54 24.61 -6.41
N PRO A 356 17.23 25.64 -5.87
CA PRO A 356 18.67 25.58 -5.59
C PRO A 356 19.10 24.41 -4.71
N LYS A 357 18.32 24.06 -3.67
CA LYS A 357 18.60 22.90 -2.80
C LYS A 357 18.59 21.58 -3.59
N ILE A 358 17.63 21.40 -4.50
CA ILE A 358 17.52 20.20 -5.34
C ILE A 358 18.65 20.16 -6.38
N LYS A 359 19.00 21.31 -6.97
CA LYS A 359 20.11 21.40 -7.93
C LYS A 359 21.49 21.15 -7.30
N ALA A 360 21.61 21.36 -5.99
CA ALA A 360 22.85 21.14 -5.27
C ALA A 360 23.07 19.66 -4.88
N LEU A 361 22.03 18.82 -5.00
CA LEU A 361 22.15 17.37 -4.82
C LEU A 361 23.01 16.77 -5.93
N ASP A 362 23.67 15.65 -5.62
CA ASP A 362 24.51 14.95 -6.58
C ASP A 362 23.71 14.52 -7.81
N PRO A 363 24.01 15.04 -9.02
CA PRO A 363 23.30 14.67 -10.23
C PRO A 363 23.52 13.21 -10.64
N ALA A 364 24.58 12.55 -10.15
CA ALA A 364 24.92 11.16 -10.46
C ALA A 364 24.29 10.14 -9.49
N GLY A 365 23.75 10.58 -8.35
CA GLY A 365 23.05 9.71 -7.39
C GLY A 365 23.96 8.80 -6.57
N GLU A 366 25.23 9.15 -6.38
CA GLU A 366 26.19 8.31 -5.64
C GLU A 366 26.28 8.68 -4.16
N GLU A 367 26.24 9.98 -3.82
CA GLU A 367 26.24 10.48 -2.43
C GLU A 367 25.36 11.74 -2.28
N ASN A 368 24.47 11.79 -1.26
CA ASN A 368 23.61 12.95 -0.95
C ASN A 368 22.69 13.36 -2.13
N ASP A 369 21.85 12.43 -2.56
CA ASP A 369 20.96 12.50 -3.72
C ASP A 369 19.49 12.77 -3.35
N GLY A 370 19.20 13.05 -2.08
CA GLY A 370 17.82 13.05 -1.61
C GLY A 370 17.56 13.63 -0.22
N PHE A 371 16.30 13.49 0.20
CA PHE A 371 15.78 13.90 1.50
C PHE A 371 15.05 12.74 2.17
N TRP A 372 15.07 12.72 3.50
CA TRP A 372 14.32 11.79 4.33
C TRP A 372 13.27 12.57 5.13
N ASP A 373 12.00 12.17 5.10
CA ASP A 373 10.92 12.82 5.86
C ASP A 373 10.56 12.12 7.17
N GLY A 374 11.39 11.18 7.64
CA GLY A 374 11.04 10.29 8.75
C GLY A 374 10.53 8.92 8.29
N SER A 375 10.06 8.80 7.05
CA SER A 375 9.39 7.59 6.53
C SER A 375 9.84 7.12 5.16
N LYS A 376 10.19 8.05 4.27
CA LYS A 376 10.50 7.80 2.86
C LYS A 376 11.72 8.56 2.47
N TYR A 377 12.46 7.94 1.56
CA TYR A 377 13.60 8.56 0.93
C TYR A 377 13.20 9.07 -0.45
N TYR A 378 13.36 10.37 -0.64
CA TYR A 378 13.08 11.10 -1.88
C TYR A 378 14.37 11.33 -2.63
N ARG A 379 14.56 10.69 -3.78
CA ARG A 379 15.75 10.86 -4.63
C ARG A 379 15.46 11.75 -5.82
N PHE A 380 16.48 12.48 -6.25
CA PHE A 380 16.38 13.40 -7.37
C PHE A 380 17.47 13.11 -8.38
N ARG A 381 17.09 13.06 -9.65
CA ARG A 381 18.03 13.00 -10.76
C ARG A 381 17.77 14.18 -11.68
N GLN A 382 18.79 14.99 -11.91
CA GLN A 382 18.73 16.06 -12.90
C GLN A 382 18.83 15.48 -14.31
N ALA A 383 18.26 16.19 -15.28
CA ALA A 383 18.40 15.81 -16.68
C ALA A 383 19.88 15.92 -17.10
N HIS A 384 20.42 14.85 -17.67
CA HIS A 384 21.81 14.79 -18.14
C HIS A 384 21.96 13.74 -19.23
N THR A 385 23.05 13.84 -20.00
CA THR A 385 23.45 12.79 -20.93
C THR A 385 24.41 11.86 -20.20
N ASP A 386 24.17 10.55 -20.25
CA ASP A 386 25.01 9.56 -19.59
C ASP A 386 26.30 9.23 -20.38
N GLU A 387 27.10 8.28 -19.89
CA GLU A 387 28.36 7.87 -20.51
C GLU A 387 28.20 7.23 -21.89
N ASP A 388 27.04 6.63 -22.16
CA ASP A 388 26.70 5.99 -23.43
C ASP A 388 26.14 7.00 -24.45
N GLY A 389 25.88 8.24 -24.01
CA GLY A 389 25.37 9.32 -24.85
C GLY A 389 23.85 9.40 -24.88
N ASP A 390 23.16 8.70 -23.97
CA ASP A 390 21.70 8.70 -23.88
C ASP A 390 21.24 9.88 -23.01
N ASP A 391 20.28 10.65 -23.53
CA ASP A 391 19.67 11.76 -22.80
C ASP A 391 18.67 11.21 -21.76
N LEU A 392 18.98 11.41 -20.48
CA LEU A 392 18.15 11.00 -19.36
C LEU A 392 17.35 12.19 -18.83
N ASP A 393 16.02 12.01 -18.74
CA ASP A 393 15.13 13.02 -18.19
C ASP A 393 15.28 13.18 -16.68
N ALA A 394 14.92 14.38 -16.22
CA ALA A 394 14.78 14.72 -14.80
C ALA A 394 13.72 13.82 -14.15
N ARG A 395 14.04 13.34 -12.94
CA ARG A 395 13.24 12.33 -12.23
C ARG A 395 13.23 12.56 -10.72
N ILE A 396 12.09 12.24 -10.10
CA ILE A 396 11.96 12.01 -8.66
C ILE A 396 11.68 10.54 -8.41
N GLU A 397 12.27 9.98 -7.36
CA GLU A 397 12.04 8.62 -6.90
C GLU A 397 11.58 8.67 -5.44
N ILE A 398 10.51 7.97 -5.12
CA ILE A 398 9.99 7.82 -3.78
C ILE A 398 10.11 6.35 -3.42
N GLN A 399 11.00 6.04 -2.47
CA GLN A 399 11.10 4.69 -1.91
C GLN A 399 10.14 4.56 -0.73
N THR A 400 9.18 3.65 -0.84
CA THR A 400 8.29 3.27 0.25
C THR A 400 8.95 2.23 1.15
N SER A 401 8.40 2.05 2.34
CA SER A 401 8.98 1.19 3.36
C SER A 401 8.99 -0.30 3.06
N ASP A 402 7.99 -0.76 2.31
CA ASP A 402 7.97 -2.12 1.78
C ASP A 402 9.05 -2.36 0.70
N GLY A 403 9.80 -1.32 0.32
CA GLY A 403 10.87 -1.38 -0.69
C GLY A 403 10.39 -1.13 -2.12
N THR A 404 9.13 -0.75 -2.32
CA THR A 404 8.61 -0.31 -3.62
C THR A 404 9.17 1.08 -3.98
N PHE A 405 9.42 1.33 -5.26
CA PHE A 405 9.75 2.67 -5.75
C PHE A 405 8.63 3.22 -6.64
N TYR A 406 8.31 4.50 -6.47
CA TYR A 406 7.49 5.28 -7.40
C TYR A 406 8.38 6.32 -8.08
N PHE A 407 8.28 6.42 -9.41
CA PHE A 407 9.10 7.33 -10.20
C PHE A 407 8.23 8.32 -10.95
N TYR A 408 8.68 9.58 -10.99
CA TYR A 408 8.00 10.69 -11.64
C TYR A 408 8.97 11.36 -12.61
N THR A 409 8.72 11.27 -13.91
CA THR A 409 9.63 11.78 -14.95
C THR A 409 9.02 12.87 -15.83
N LEU A 410 9.89 13.78 -16.29
CA LEU A 410 9.53 14.91 -17.15
C LEU A 410 9.71 14.65 -18.66
N ASP A 411 9.74 13.37 -19.05
CA ASP A 411 9.94 12.85 -20.41
C ASP A 411 8.73 13.08 -21.34
N ASN A 412 7.55 13.33 -20.78
CA ASN A 412 6.37 13.73 -21.55
C ASN A 412 6.13 15.25 -21.49
N GLU A 413 5.69 15.84 -22.60
CA GLU A 413 5.43 17.28 -22.67
C GLU A 413 4.13 17.72 -21.96
N LYS A 414 3.14 16.82 -21.87
CA LYS A 414 1.78 17.12 -21.39
C LYS A 414 1.59 16.82 -19.91
N TYR A 415 2.17 15.73 -19.42
CA TYR A 415 1.98 15.21 -18.08
C TYR A 415 3.30 14.71 -17.49
N VAL A 416 3.28 14.37 -16.21
CA VAL A 416 4.38 13.67 -15.54
C VAL A 416 4.18 12.18 -15.73
N SER A 417 5.15 11.49 -16.34
CA SER A 417 5.06 10.03 -16.48
C SER A 417 5.31 9.39 -15.12
N GLN A 418 4.46 8.43 -14.78
CA GLN A 418 4.47 7.72 -13.51
C GLN A 418 4.85 6.27 -13.76
N HIS A 419 5.83 5.78 -13.02
CA HIS A 419 6.29 4.40 -13.08
C HIS A 419 6.42 3.84 -11.67
N TYR A 420 6.52 2.53 -11.56
CA TYR A 420 6.76 1.87 -10.29
C TYR A 420 7.79 0.75 -10.44
N GLN A 421 8.39 0.33 -9.33
CA GLN A 421 9.22 -0.87 -9.24
C GLN A 421 8.78 -1.63 -7.98
N PRO A 422 8.32 -2.89 -8.12
CA PRO A 422 7.90 -3.69 -6.97
C PRO A 422 9.10 -4.05 -6.08
N PRO A 423 8.85 -4.44 -4.82
CA PRO A 423 9.91 -4.72 -3.87
C PRO A 423 10.72 -5.94 -4.31
N ASN A 424 12.04 -5.89 -4.08
CA ASN A 424 13.00 -6.94 -4.44
C ASN A 424 13.10 -7.26 -5.95
N GLN A 425 12.57 -6.41 -6.82
CA GLN A 425 12.77 -6.52 -8.27
C GLN A 425 13.57 -5.33 -8.76
N TYR A 426 14.38 -5.55 -9.79
CA TYR A 426 15.17 -4.51 -10.42
C TYR A 426 14.53 -4.13 -11.75
N GLY A 427 14.20 -2.85 -11.92
CA GLY A 427 13.67 -2.34 -13.17
C GLY A 427 12.43 -1.49 -12.99
N ARG A 428 12.40 -0.39 -13.73
CA ARG A 428 11.26 0.52 -13.80
C ARG A 428 10.18 -0.07 -14.70
N GLU A 429 8.98 -0.22 -14.18
CA GLU A 429 7.79 -0.71 -14.90
C GLU A 429 6.76 0.40 -15.09
N SER A 430 6.02 0.35 -16.20
CA SER A 430 4.81 1.17 -16.37
C SER A 430 3.71 0.65 -15.45
N ILE A 431 2.97 1.57 -14.82
CA ILE A 431 1.78 1.20 -14.05
C ILE A 431 0.70 0.75 -15.05
N SER A 432 0.14 -0.44 -14.86
CA SER A 432 -1.01 -0.91 -15.66
C SER A 432 -2.14 0.11 -15.57
N TYR A 433 -2.74 0.48 -16.71
CA TYR A 433 -3.90 1.36 -16.72
C TYR A 433 -5.14 0.72 -16.11
N LEU A 434 -5.11 -0.59 -15.83
CA LEU A 434 -6.20 -1.30 -15.16
C LEU A 434 -5.96 -1.43 -13.65
N ASP A 435 -4.77 -1.08 -13.16
CA ASP A 435 -4.44 -1.02 -11.73
C ASP A 435 -4.74 0.36 -11.15
N SER A 436 -6.04 0.66 -11.03
CA SER A 436 -6.51 1.95 -10.49
C SER A 436 -5.99 2.28 -9.09
N LYS A 437 -5.76 1.26 -8.24
CA LYS A 437 -5.23 1.44 -6.90
C LYS A 437 -3.80 1.94 -6.93
N ARG A 438 -2.95 1.38 -7.80
CA ARG A 438 -1.56 1.81 -7.92
C ARG A 438 -1.43 3.23 -8.47
N TRP A 439 -2.31 3.62 -9.39
CA TRP A 439 -2.41 5.02 -9.82
C TRP A 439 -2.81 5.95 -8.68
N GLU A 440 -3.80 5.55 -7.87
CA GLU A 440 -4.21 6.32 -6.71
C GLU A 440 -3.08 6.43 -5.67
N ALA A 441 -2.39 5.33 -5.38
CA ALA A 441 -1.23 5.32 -4.49
C ALA A 441 -0.13 6.27 -4.98
N SER A 442 0.23 6.19 -6.27
CA SER A 442 1.21 7.10 -6.89
C SER A 442 0.83 8.58 -6.71
N GLY A 443 -0.43 8.95 -6.94
CA GLY A 443 -0.91 10.32 -6.74
C GLY A 443 -0.87 10.77 -5.28
N ARG A 444 -1.19 9.89 -4.34
CA ARG A 444 -1.11 10.17 -2.89
C ARG A 444 0.34 10.36 -2.43
N TYR A 445 1.27 9.49 -2.85
CA TYR A 445 2.70 9.64 -2.54
C TYR A 445 3.25 10.95 -3.09
N PHE A 446 2.90 11.32 -4.32
CA PHE A 446 3.31 12.60 -4.89
C PHE A 446 2.75 13.79 -4.10
N THR A 447 1.49 13.72 -3.69
CA THR A 447 0.85 14.79 -2.91
C THR A 447 1.57 15.00 -1.57
N LYS A 448 1.87 13.92 -0.85
CA LYS A 448 2.62 13.99 0.41
C LYS A 448 4.04 14.52 0.20
N PHE A 449 4.73 14.04 -0.84
CA PHE A 449 6.02 14.57 -1.26
C PHE A 449 5.97 16.10 -1.47
N MET A 450 4.98 16.61 -2.21
CA MET A 450 4.85 18.04 -2.46
C MET A 450 4.62 18.84 -1.18
N GLN A 451 3.87 18.31 -0.22
CA GLN A 451 3.67 18.94 1.09
C GLN A 451 4.98 19.01 1.87
N PHE A 452 5.72 17.90 1.93
CA PHE A 452 7.02 17.82 2.59
C PHE A 452 8.04 18.78 1.96
N ILE A 453 8.25 18.69 0.65
CA ILE A 453 9.30 19.47 -0.01
C ILE A 453 9.01 20.97 0.01
N SER A 454 7.74 21.37 -0.01
CA SER A 454 7.35 22.77 0.13
C SER A 454 7.75 23.34 1.49
N ARG A 455 7.63 22.54 2.57
CA ARG A 455 8.06 22.93 3.92
C ARG A 455 9.58 23.02 4.02
N GLU A 456 10.28 21.97 3.58
CA GLU A 456 11.76 21.92 3.56
C GLU A 456 12.38 23.09 2.79
N ILE A 457 11.74 23.47 1.69
CA ILE A 457 12.15 24.63 0.89
C ILE A 457 11.84 25.94 1.64
N ALA A 458 10.67 26.08 2.25
CA ALA A 458 10.27 27.30 2.97
C ALA A 458 11.10 27.57 4.23
N GLU A 459 11.40 26.55 5.03
CA GLU A 459 12.18 26.67 6.27
C GLU A 459 13.65 27.06 5.98
N GLY A 460 14.16 26.72 4.80
CA GLY A 460 15.47 27.16 4.33
C GLY A 460 15.59 28.66 4.04
N VAL A 461 14.48 29.33 3.70
CA VAL A 461 14.48 30.78 3.39
C VAL A 461 14.60 31.61 4.68
N ASN A 462 13.96 31.19 5.77
CA ASN A 462 14.01 31.90 7.05
C ASN A 462 15.39 31.79 7.74
N ALA A 463 16.15 30.72 7.49
CA ALA A 463 17.50 30.56 8.05
C ALA A 463 18.58 31.40 7.34
N GLU A 464 18.32 31.90 6.14
CA GLU A 464 19.23 32.80 5.39
C GLU A 464 18.96 34.29 5.66
N GLU A 465 17.78 34.68 6.14
CA GLU A 465 17.48 36.07 6.53
C GLU A 465 18.02 36.44 7.93
N ASP A 466 18.41 35.46 8.74
CA ASP A 466 18.99 35.66 10.09
C ASP A 466 20.54 35.58 10.13
N LYS A 467 21.24 35.67 8.98
CA LYS A 467 22.72 35.70 8.90
C LYS A 467 23.32 37.04 8.48
#